data_AF-A0A127ESW2-F1
#
_entry.id   AF-A0A127ESW2-F1
#
_cell.length_a   1.000
_cell.length_b   1.000
_cell.length_c   1.000
_cell.angle_alpha   90.00
_cell.angle_beta   90.00
_cell.angle_gamma   90.00
#
_symmetry.space_group_name_H-M   'P 1'
#
loop_
_entity.id
_entity.type
_entity.pdbx_description
1 polymer ?
#
loop_
_entity_poly.entity_id
_entity_poly.type
_entity_poly.pdbx_seq_one_letter_code
_entity_poly.pdbx_strand_id
1 'polypeptide(L)'
;MWLAACGAAVAQTGDEDSAVQAVYASIENSIHREYDAVLGVVSRKESESPTGRFEKMRDVVRTMYYNKAAVFSNCAAEAEQYRAPGAPRVPASQNLLLNTCLEEKLGELNKFSNMLGYATTFFPDRIERCGEASRLHDREKLLPPYGFLQIAEPKLYDFARYTTCLMKSEATSPAAR
;
A
#
# COMPACT_ATOMS: atom_id res chain seq x y z
N MET A 1 34.99 34.82 12.24
CA MET A 1 35.61 33.49 12.35
C MET A 1 34.57 32.55 12.93
N TRP A 2 33.78 31.89 12.07
CA TRP A 2 33.95 30.50 11.60
C TRP A 2 33.56 29.44 12.63
N LEU A 3 32.34 28.92 12.39
CA LEU A 3 31.72 27.62 12.66
C LEU A 3 32.55 26.50 13.31
N ALA A 4 31.87 25.74 14.17
CA ALA A 4 31.88 24.27 14.09
C ALA A 4 30.49 23.73 14.43
N ALA A 5 29.72 23.41 13.38
CA ALA A 5 28.58 22.52 13.44
C ALA A 5 29.09 21.08 13.33
N CYS A 6 28.63 20.19 14.22
CA CYS A 6 28.65 18.75 13.98
C CYS A 6 27.65 18.06 14.91
N GLY A 7 26.75 17.30 14.31
CA GLY A 7 26.07 16.18 14.97
C GLY A 7 24.62 16.41 15.39
N ALA A 8 23.71 16.48 14.43
CA ALA A 8 22.37 15.89 14.56
C ALA A 8 21.63 15.92 13.21
N ALA A 9 21.98 15.01 12.31
CA ALA A 9 21.16 14.68 11.15
C ALA A 9 20.79 13.19 11.21
N VAL A 10 20.23 12.74 12.33
CA VAL A 10 19.69 11.37 12.52
C VAL A 10 18.47 11.38 13.47
N ALA A 11 17.68 12.47 13.53
CA ALA A 11 16.56 12.58 14.46
C ALA A 11 15.18 12.79 13.80
N GLN A 12 15.11 12.95 12.48
CA GLN A 12 13.82 13.23 11.81
C GLN A 12 13.08 11.96 11.36
N THR A 13 13.78 10.88 11.05
CA THR A 13 13.14 9.63 10.59
C THR A 13 12.46 8.85 11.72
N GLY A 14 12.99 8.91 12.95
CA GLY A 14 12.43 8.16 14.08
C GLY A 14 11.06 8.65 14.55
N ASP A 15 10.77 9.94 14.39
CA ASP A 15 9.48 10.53 14.81
C ASP A 15 8.37 10.23 13.77
N GLU A 16 8.71 10.30 12.48
CA GLU A 16 7.78 9.95 11.39
C GLU A 16 7.41 8.47 11.42
N ASP A 17 8.40 7.57 11.50
CA ASP A 17 8.14 6.12 11.52
C ASP A 17 7.32 5.70 12.75
N SER A 18 7.57 6.32 13.90
CA SER A 18 6.78 6.13 15.12
C SER A 18 5.32 6.58 14.93
N ALA A 19 5.10 7.74 14.30
CA ALA A 19 3.76 8.23 13.99
C ALA A 19 3.00 7.30 13.03
N VAL A 20 3.67 6.84 11.96
CA VAL A 20 3.09 5.87 11.00
C VAL A 20 2.70 4.58 11.71
N GLN A 21 3.58 4.02 12.53
CA GLN A 21 3.30 2.78 13.28
C GLN A 21 2.14 2.96 14.28
N ALA A 22 2.09 4.09 14.99
CA ALA A 22 1.01 4.39 15.92
C ALA A 22 -0.35 4.46 15.21
N VAL A 23 -0.41 5.11 14.05
CA VAL A 23 -1.63 5.12 13.24
C VAL A 23 -1.95 3.72 12.73
N TYR A 24 -0.97 3.00 12.20
CA TYR A 24 -1.15 1.64 11.69
C TYR A 24 -1.72 0.71 12.77
N ALA A 25 -1.20 0.73 14.00
CA ALA A 25 -1.78 -0.04 15.10
C ALA A 25 -3.23 0.37 15.42
N SER A 26 -3.55 1.67 15.34
CA SER A 26 -4.88 2.19 15.71
C SER A 26 -6.01 1.80 14.74
N ILE A 27 -5.69 1.51 13.48
CA ILE A 27 -6.70 1.24 12.43
C ILE A 27 -7.01 -0.25 12.25
N GLU A 28 -6.30 -1.16 12.92
CA GLU A 28 -6.42 -2.62 12.75
C GLU A 28 -7.88 -3.09 12.78
N ASN A 29 -8.64 -2.68 13.79
CA ASN A 29 -10.05 -3.06 13.93
C ASN A 29 -10.95 -2.54 12.80
N SER A 30 -10.62 -1.37 12.22
CA SER A 30 -11.37 -0.85 11.07
C SER A 30 -11.07 -1.66 9.82
N ILE A 31 -9.79 -1.95 9.59
CA ILE A 31 -9.32 -2.76 8.46
C ILE A 31 -9.91 -4.18 8.54
N HIS A 32 -9.96 -4.78 9.74
CA HIS A 32 -10.55 -6.10 9.96
C HIS A 32 -12.03 -6.15 9.57
N ARG A 33 -12.83 -5.19 10.04
CA ARG A 33 -14.26 -5.12 9.69
C ARG A 33 -14.50 -4.96 8.20
N GLU A 34 -13.72 -4.11 7.54
CA GLU A 34 -13.84 -3.92 6.10
C GLU A 34 -13.40 -5.17 5.32
N TYR A 35 -12.34 -5.84 5.76
CA TYR A 35 -11.86 -7.10 5.19
C TYR A 35 -12.93 -8.19 5.31
N ASP A 36 -13.53 -8.37 6.49
CA ASP A 36 -14.59 -9.34 6.74
C ASP A 36 -15.82 -9.10 5.86
N ALA A 37 -16.19 -7.83 5.66
CA ALA A 37 -17.29 -7.48 4.77
C ALA A 37 -17.02 -7.93 3.33
N VAL A 38 -15.80 -7.73 2.82
CA VAL A 38 -15.40 -8.17 1.48
C VAL A 38 -15.30 -9.69 1.39
N LEU A 39 -14.73 -10.35 2.41
CA LEU A 39 -14.68 -11.81 2.47
C LEU A 39 -16.07 -12.44 2.49
N GLY A 40 -17.04 -11.81 3.15
CA GLY A 40 -18.44 -12.26 3.13
C GLY A 40 -19.00 -12.32 1.71
N VAL A 41 -18.65 -11.35 0.85
CA VAL A 41 -19.03 -11.34 -0.57
C VAL A 41 -18.30 -12.42 -1.36
N VAL A 42 -17.00 -12.61 -1.12
CA VAL A 42 -16.19 -13.65 -1.78
C VAL A 42 -16.69 -15.05 -1.44
N SER A 43 -17.02 -15.30 -0.17
CA SER A 43 -17.45 -16.61 0.33
C SER A 43 -18.84 -17.00 -0.18
N ARG A 44 -19.75 -16.04 -0.39
CA ARG A 44 -21.04 -16.30 -1.05
C ARG A 44 -20.84 -16.79 -2.49
N LYS A 45 -19.95 -16.13 -3.24
CA LYS A 45 -19.62 -16.56 -4.61
C LYS A 45 -18.93 -17.93 -4.66
N GLU A 46 -18.15 -18.28 -3.63
CA GLU A 46 -17.53 -19.61 -3.51
C GLU A 46 -18.57 -20.71 -3.36
N SER A 47 -19.59 -20.47 -2.53
CA SER A 47 -20.68 -21.44 -2.33
C SER A 47 -21.49 -21.72 -3.61
N GLU A 48 -21.48 -20.78 -4.56
CA GLU A 48 -22.16 -20.92 -5.85
C GLU A 48 -21.33 -21.71 -6.89
N SER A 49 -19.99 -21.80 -6.73
CA SER A 49 -19.12 -22.54 -7.64
C SER A 49 -17.76 -22.86 -7.00
N PRO A 50 -17.60 -24.00 -6.30
CA PRO A 50 -16.35 -24.33 -5.59
C PRO A 50 -15.26 -24.76 -6.57
N THR A 51 -14.50 -23.79 -7.06
CA THR A 51 -13.25 -24.01 -7.82
C THR A 51 -12.11 -23.45 -6.97
N GLY A 52 -10.94 -24.08 -6.89
CA GLY A 52 -9.79 -23.61 -6.07
C GLY A 52 -9.26 -22.18 -6.38
N ARG A 53 -9.97 -21.41 -7.21
CA ARG A 53 -9.80 -19.99 -7.51
C ARG A 53 -10.06 -19.09 -6.30
N PHE A 54 -10.83 -19.52 -5.29
CA PHE A 54 -11.20 -18.68 -4.14
C PHE A 54 -10.07 -18.48 -3.13
N GLU A 55 -9.16 -19.45 -2.95
CA GLU A 55 -7.98 -19.25 -2.10
C GLU A 55 -7.05 -18.18 -2.68
N LYS A 56 -6.76 -18.25 -3.99
CA LYS A 56 -6.00 -17.19 -4.68
C LYS A 56 -6.67 -15.83 -4.58
N MET A 57 -8.01 -15.79 -4.66
CA MET A 57 -8.76 -14.55 -4.48
C MET A 57 -8.61 -14.00 -3.05
N ARG A 58 -8.66 -14.86 -2.03
CA ARG A 58 -8.45 -14.45 -0.62
C ARG A 58 -7.06 -13.85 -0.42
N ASP A 59 -6.02 -14.42 -1.01
CA ASP A 59 -4.66 -13.89 -0.91
C ASP A 59 -4.49 -12.54 -1.62
N VAL A 60 -5.14 -12.37 -2.78
CA VAL A 60 -5.21 -11.06 -3.44
C VAL A 60 -5.91 -10.04 -2.55
N VAL A 61 -7.05 -10.38 -1.95
CA VAL A 61 -7.78 -9.48 -1.03
C VAL A 61 -6.93 -9.15 0.19
N ARG A 62 -6.24 -10.12 0.81
CA ARG A 62 -5.31 -9.87 1.92
C ARG A 62 -4.21 -8.88 1.54
N THR A 63 -3.60 -9.09 0.37
CA THR A 63 -2.56 -8.21 -0.16
C THR A 63 -3.08 -6.78 -0.35
N MET A 64 -4.27 -6.63 -0.92
CA MET A 64 -4.88 -5.31 -1.16
C MET A 64 -5.20 -4.58 0.15
N TYR A 65 -5.75 -5.28 1.14
CA TYR A 65 -6.05 -4.69 2.45
C TYR A 65 -4.80 -4.37 3.26
N TYR A 66 -3.74 -5.19 3.13
CA TYR A 66 -2.44 -4.90 3.73
C TYR A 66 -1.86 -3.60 3.19
N ASN A 67 -1.83 -3.47 1.87
CA ASN A 67 -1.37 -2.26 1.21
C ASN A 67 -2.25 -1.05 1.51
N LYS A 68 -3.58 -1.22 1.55
CA LYS A 68 -4.53 -0.15 1.93
C LYS A 68 -4.24 0.38 3.34
N ALA A 69 -4.02 -0.51 4.31
CA ALA A 69 -3.69 -0.13 5.68
C ALA A 69 -2.38 0.68 5.74
N ALA A 70 -1.35 0.25 5.02
CA ALA A 70 -0.08 0.95 4.95
C ALA A 70 -0.22 2.32 4.26
N VAL A 71 -0.98 2.44 3.16
CA VAL A 71 -1.27 3.73 2.52
C VAL A 71 -1.97 4.67 3.49
N PHE A 72 -2.99 4.17 4.20
CA PHE A 72 -3.73 4.98 5.16
C PHE A 72 -2.83 5.51 6.28
N SER A 73 -1.99 4.64 6.88
CA SER A 73 -1.12 5.04 7.99
C SER A 73 -0.08 6.07 7.56
N ASN A 74 0.50 5.93 6.36
CA ASN A 74 1.45 6.91 5.83
C ASN A 74 0.76 8.26 5.55
N CYS A 75 -0.38 8.27 4.85
CA CYS A 75 -1.12 9.51 4.56
C CYS A 75 -1.58 10.23 5.84
N ALA A 76 -2.00 9.47 6.86
CA ALA A 76 -2.40 10.03 8.13
C ALA A 76 -1.23 10.61 8.92
N ALA A 77 -0.07 9.95 8.92
CA ALA A 77 1.13 10.50 9.55
C ALA A 77 1.61 11.78 8.84
N GLU A 78 1.63 11.78 7.51
CA GLU A 78 2.00 12.95 6.70
C GLU A 78 1.06 14.15 6.97
N ALA A 79 -0.24 13.90 7.05
CA ALA A 79 -1.23 14.94 7.35
C ALA A 79 -1.06 15.55 8.76
N GLU A 80 -0.42 14.84 9.68
CA GLU A 80 -0.16 15.31 11.04
C GLU A 80 1.23 15.97 11.19
N GLN A 81 2.15 15.76 10.25
CA GLN A 81 3.54 16.24 10.32
C GLN A 81 3.65 17.77 10.45
N TYR A 82 2.72 18.51 9.86
CA TYR A 82 2.73 19.98 9.85
C TYR A 82 1.93 20.60 11.00
N ARG A 83 1.37 19.78 11.92
CA ARG A 83 0.54 20.31 13.00
C ARG A 83 1.37 20.76 14.20
N ALA A 84 0.95 21.86 14.78
CA ALA A 84 1.51 22.34 16.03
C ALA A 84 1.30 21.29 17.15
N PRO A 85 2.30 21.07 18.03
CA PRO A 85 2.15 20.17 19.17
C PRO A 85 0.92 20.52 20.01
N GLY A 86 0.06 19.54 20.28
CA GLY A 86 -1.14 19.71 21.10
C GLY A 86 -2.35 20.37 20.43
N ALA A 87 -2.27 20.72 19.13
CA ALA A 87 -3.45 21.19 18.39
C ALA A 87 -4.58 20.13 18.43
N PRO A 88 -5.87 20.51 18.39
CA PRO A 88 -6.98 19.56 18.27
C PRO A 88 -6.90 18.76 16.98
N ARG A 89 -7.30 17.48 17.01
CA ARG A 89 -7.34 16.66 15.80
C ARG A 89 -8.39 17.14 14.81
N VAL A 90 -7.97 17.32 13.56
CA VAL A 90 -8.89 17.59 12.45
C VAL A 90 -9.62 16.29 12.12
N PRO A 91 -10.96 16.26 12.14
CA PRO A 91 -11.71 15.08 11.72
C PRO A 91 -11.29 14.63 10.31
N ALA A 92 -11.19 13.32 10.08
CA ALA A 92 -10.73 12.78 8.78
C ALA A 92 -11.53 13.33 7.59
N SER A 93 -12.85 13.49 7.74
CA SER A 93 -13.74 14.06 6.72
C SER A 93 -13.45 15.52 6.36
N GLN A 94 -12.67 16.24 7.17
CA GLN A 94 -12.31 17.65 6.99
C GLN A 94 -10.80 17.84 6.77
N ASN A 95 -9.99 16.77 6.85
CA ASN A 95 -8.55 16.84 6.68
C ASN A 95 -8.18 16.75 5.19
N LEU A 96 -7.99 17.91 4.55
CA LEU A 96 -7.67 17.99 3.12
C LEU A 96 -6.39 17.24 2.76
N LEU A 97 -5.32 17.36 3.57
CA LEU A 97 -4.04 16.69 3.30
C LEU A 97 -4.20 15.17 3.32
N LEU A 98 -4.88 14.64 4.33
CA LEU A 98 -5.20 13.22 4.41
C LEU A 98 -6.01 12.77 3.19
N ASN A 99 -7.09 13.48 2.87
CA ASN A 99 -8.00 13.07 1.80
C ASN A 99 -7.33 13.13 0.43
N THR A 100 -6.54 14.16 0.13
CA THR A 100 -5.77 14.26 -1.12
C THR A 100 -4.75 13.12 -1.24
N CYS A 101 -4.00 12.82 -0.17
CA CYS A 101 -3.06 11.69 -0.19
C CYS A 101 -3.78 10.35 -0.41
N LEU A 102 -4.89 10.11 0.29
CA LEU A 102 -5.70 8.91 0.13
C LEU A 102 -6.29 8.79 -1.28
N GLU A 103 -6.83 9.87 -1.84
CA GLU A 103 -7.39 9.89 -3.20
C GLU A 103 -6.34 9.55 -4.24
N GLU A 104 -5.13 10.09 -4.13
CA GLU A 104 -4.03 9.78 -5.04
C GLU A 104 -3.60 8.31 -4.90
N LYS A 105 -3.22 7.89 -3.69
CA LYS A 105 -2.61 6.58 -3.47
C LYS A 105 -3.60 5.42 -3.60
N LEU A 106 -4.82 5.57 -3.09
CA LEU A 106 -5.89 4.58 -3.30
C LEU A 106 -6.41 4.62 -4.74
N GLY A 107 -6.34 5.78 -5.41
CA GLY A 107 -6.57 5.90 -6.83
C GLY A 107 -5.64 5.00 -7.65
N GLU A 108 -4.34 5.02 -7.36
CA GLU A 108 -3.36 4.14 -8.01
C GLU A 108 -3.56 2.65 -7.68
N LEU A 109 -3.92 2.32 -6.43
CA LEU A 109 -4.29 0.96 -6.04
C LEU A 109 -5.52 0.46 -6.83
N ASN A 110 -6.55 1.30 -6.98
CA ASN A 110 -7.74 0.98 -7.76
C ASN A 110 -7.43 0.82 -9.25
N LYS A 111 -6.60 1.69 -9.83
CA LYS A 111 -6.10 1.54 -11.21
C LYS A 111 -5.39 0.21 -11.39
N PHE A 112 -4.47 -0.13 -10.49
CA PHE A 112 -3.78 -1.41 -10.48
C PHE A 112 -4.78 -2.59 -10.44
N SER A 113 -5.75 -2.56 -9.53
CA SER A 113 -6.79 -3.61 -9.42
C SER A 113 -7.54 -3.83 -10.74
N ASN A 114 -7.86 -2.75 -11.45
CA ASN A 114 -8.57 -2.83 -12.73
C ASN A 114 -7.68 -3.38 -13.85
N MET A 115 -6.39 -3.02 -13.86
CA MET A 115 -5.44 -3.51 -14.86
C MET A 115 -4.95 -4.94 -14.58
N LEU A 116 -4.98 -5.40 -13.33
CA LEU A 116 -4.41 -6.67 -12.93
C LEU A 116 -4.96 -7.82 -13.75
N GLY A 117 -6.28 -7.90 -13.96
CA GLY A 117 -6.89 -8.97 -14.76
C GLY A 117 -6.42 -9.00 -16.22
N TYR A 118 -6.22 -7.82 -16.81
CA TYR A 118 -5.65 -7.69 -18.15
C TYR A 118 -4.16 -8.10 -18.15
N ALA A 119 -3.37 -7.54 -17.25
CA ALA A 119 -1.93 -7.82 -17.15
C ALA A 119 -1.63 -9.29 -16.83
N THR A 120 -2.42 -9.97 -16.00
CA THR A 120 -2.28 -11.41 -15.72
C THR A 120 -2.54 -12.28 -16.95
N THR A 121 -3.34 -11.79 -17.90
CA THR A 121 -3.69 -12.55 -19.11
C THR A 121 -2.65 -12.32 -20.22
N PHE A 122 -2.21 -11.08 -20.40
CA PHE A 122 -1.39 -10.70 -21.57
C PHE A 122 0.09 -10.49 -21.25
N PHE A 123 0.47 -10.23 -19.99
CA PHE A 123 1.83 -9.89 -19.59
C PHE A 123 2.25 -10.51 -18.24
N PRO A 124 2.11 -11.84 -18.05
CA PRO A 124 2.37 -12.49 -16.77
C PRO A 124 3.80 -12.24 -16.26
N ASP A 125 4.80 -12.26 -17.15
CA ASP A 125 6.21 -12.04 -16.77
C ASP A 125 6.48 -10.61 -16.27
N ARG A 126 5.66 -9.64 -16.71
CA ARG A 126 5.78 -8.24 -16.25
C ARG A 126 5.20 -8.07 -14.84
N ILE A 127 4.22 -8.88 -14.44
CA ILE A 127 3.62 -8.81 -13.10
C ILE A 127 4.69 -8.98 -12.04
N GLU A 128 5.49 -10.04 -12.12
CA GLU A 128 6.50 -10.35 -11.11
C GLU A 128 7.64 -9.33 -11.12
N ARG A 129 8.21 -9.05 -12.30
CA ARG A 129 9.31 -8.09 -12.45
C ARG A 129 8.94 -6.69 -11.97
N CYS A 130 7.76 -6.19 -12.37
CA CYS A 130 7.28 -4.87 -11.93
C CYS A 130 6.84 -4.87 -10.46
N GLY A 131 6.34 -6.01 -9.95
CA GLY A 131 6.04 -6.18 -8.53
C GLY A 131 7.30 -6.00 -7.68
N GLU A 132 8.38 -6.73 -8.00
CA GLU A 132 9.62 -6.62 -7.23
C GLU A 132 10.26 -5.23 -7.38
N ALA A 133 10.26 -4.65 -8.59
CA ALA A 133 10.75 -3.29 -8.81
C ALA A 133 9.91 -2.22 -8.09
N SER A 134 8.65 -2.51 -7.77
CA SER A 134 7.75 -1.59 -7.05
C SER A 134 7.65 -1.85 -5.55
N ARG A 135 8.32 -2.89 -5.05
CA ARG A 135 8.28 -3.31 -3.65
C ARG A 135 8.93 -2.30 -2.71
N LEU A 136 8.36 -2.17 -1.52
CA LEU A 136 8.77 -1.24 -0.46
C LEU A 136 9.33 -1.99 0.75
N HIS A 137 10.48 -2.65 0.57
CA HIS A 137 11.11 -3.54 1.56
C HIS A 137 11.27 -2.93 2.96
N ASP A 138 11.66 -1.65 3.05
CA ASP A 138 11.85 -1.01 4.36
C ASP A 138 10.52 -0.74 5.07
N ARG A 139 9.46 -0.42 4.31
CA ARG A 139 8.11 -0.25 4.85
C ARG A 139 7.49 -1.58 5.28
N GLU A 140 7.84 -2.70 4.63
CA GLU A 140 7.38 -4.04 5.05
C GLU A 140 7.89 -4.42 6.44
N LYS A 141 9.14 -4.05 6.76
CA LYS A 141 9.72 -4.27 8.09
C LYS A 141 9.06 -3.37 9.14
N LEU A 142 8.75 -2.13 8.76
CA LEU A 142 8.13 -1.15 9.65
C LEU A 142 6.66 -1.50 9.96
N LEU A 143 5.93 -1.97 8.95
CA LEU A 143 4.49 -2.23 8.97
C LEU A 143 4.24 -3.68 8.61
N PRO A 144 4.45 -4.63 9.54
CA PRO A 144 4.10 -6.03 9.30
C PRO A 144 2.58 -6.16 9.09
N PRO A 145 2.11 -7.12 8.26
CA PRO A 145 0.68 -7.35 8.10
C PRO A 145 0.03 -7.72 9.44
N TYR A 146 -1.20 -7.28 9.67
CA TYR A 146 -2.01 -7.79 10.78
C TYR A 146 -2.21 -9.30 10.66
N GLY A 147 -2.47 -9.97 11.77
CA GLY A 147 -2.58 -11.44 11.81
C GLY A 147 -3.60 -12.00 10.81
N PHE A 148 -4.73 -11.32 10.60
CA PHE A 148 -5.78 -11.75 9.66
C PHE A 148 -5.44 -11.48 8.17
N LEU A 149 -4.42 -10.65 7.90
CA LEU A 149 -3.91 -10.36 6.56
C LEU A 149 -2.62 -11.12 6.23
N GLN A 150 -2.14 -11.97 7.14
CA GLN A 150 -0.92 -12.72 6.95
C GLN A 150 -1.02 -13.63 5.73
N ILE A 151 -0.02 -13.53 4.85
CA ILE A 151 0.23 -14.45 3.73
C ILE A 151 1.69 -14.91 3.79
N ALA A 152 2.04 -15.93 3.02
CA ALA A 152 3.40 -16.49 3.02
C ALA A 152 4.46 -15.44 2.65
N GLU A 153 4.14 -14.57 1.69
CA GLU A 153 5.00 -13.47 1.27
C GLU A 153 4.19 -12.17 1.19
N PRO A 154 4.02 -11.44 2.31
CA PRO A 154 3.35 -10.15 2.30
C PRO A 154 4.24 -9.13 1.60
N LYS A 155 3.65 -8.37 0.67
CA LYS A 155 4.37 -7.39 -0.16
C LYS A 155 3.67 -6.05 -0.10
N LEU A 156 4.42 -4.99 0.22
CA LEU A 156 3.98 -3.60 0.08
C LEU A 156 4.51 -3.04 -1.23
N TYR A 157 3.63 -2.38 -1.99
CA TYR A 157 3.95 -1.85 -3.30
C TYR A 157 3.72 -0.35 -3.36
N ASP A 158 4.58 0.32 -4.11
CA ASP A 158 4.27 1.59 -4.72
C ASP A 158 3.44 1.32 -6.00
N PHE A 159 2.12 1.45 -5.91
CA PHE A 159 1.23 1.17 -7.04
C PHE A 159 1.39 2.14 -8.21
N ALA A 160 1.87 3.37 -8.00
CA ALA A 160 2.12 4.30 -9.09
C ALA A 160 3.31 3.79 -9.94
N ARG A 161 4.39 3.38 -9.25
CA ARG A 161 5.56 2.77 -9.86
C ARG A 161 5.22 1.43 -10.51
N TYR A 162 4.40 0.61 -9.86
CA TYR A 162 3.95 -0.67 -10.39
C TYR A 162 3.14 -0.47 -11.68
N THR A 163 2.11 0.37 -11.63
CA THR A 163 1.25 0.70 -12.78
C THR A 163 2.06 1.22 -13.96
N THR A 164 2.98 2.15 -13.72
CA THR A 164 3.84 2.71 -14.76
C THR A 164 4.74 1.64 -15.40
N CYS A 165 5.30 0.75 -14.59
CA CYS A 165 6.11 -0.37 -15.10
C CYS A 165 5.28 -1.32 -15.96
N LEU A 166 4.06 -1.67 -15.53
CA LEU A 166 3.17 -2.56 -16.28
C LEU A 166 2.75 -1.98 -17.64
N MET A 167 2.52 -0.66 -17.69
CA MET A 167 2.04 0.03 -18.89
C MET A 167 3.16 0.45 -19.85
N LYS A 168 4.43 0.32 -19.45
CA LYS A 168 5.54 0.65 -20.32
C LYS A 168 5.56 -0.31 -21.51
N SER A 169 5.33 0.20 -22.71
CA SER A 169 5.56 -0.58 -23.92
C SER A 169 7.05 -0.91 -23.99
N GLU A 170 7.38 -2.17 -24.22
CA GLU A 170 8.73 -2.55 -24.62
C GLU A 170 8.93 -1.92 -25.99
N ALA A 171 9.46 -0.69 -26.01
CA ALA A 171 10.00 -0.11 -27.23
C ALA A 171 11.01 -1.13 -27.76
N THR A 172 10.66 -1.74 -28.89
CA THR A 172 11.49 -2.67 -29.66
C THR A 172 12.93 -2.20 -29.61
N SER A 173 13.77 -2.96 -28.90
CA SER A 173 15.22 -2.84 -29.03
C SER A 173 15.51 -2.99 -30.52
N PRO A 174 16.15 -2.00 -31.19
CA PRO A 174 16.51 -2.19 -32.58
C PRO A 174 17.44 -3.40 -32.61
N ALA A 175 17.02 -4.43 -33.36
CA ALA A 175 17.85 -5.60 -33.61
C ALA A 175 19.20 -5.09 -34.11
N ALA A 176 20.25 -5.34 -33.33
CA ALA A 176 21.61 -5.12 -33.77
C ALA A 176 21.79 -5.95 -35.05
N ARG A 177 21.95 -5.25 -36.18
CA ARG A 177 22.40 -5.82 -37.44
C ARG A 177 23.92 -5.81 -37.47
#